data_AF-A0AAU7T3G6-F1
#
_entry.id   AF-A0AAU7T3G6-F1
#
_cell.length_a   1.000
_cell.length_b   1.000
_cell.length_c   1.000
_cell.angle_alpha   90.00
_cell.angle_beta   90.00
_cell.angle_gamma   90.00
#
_symmetry.space_group_name_H-M   'P 1'
#
loop_
_entity.id
_entity.type
_entity.pdbx_description
1 polymer ?
#
loop_
_entity_poly.entity_id
_entity_poly.type
_entity_poly.pdbx_seq_one_letter_code
_entity_poly.pdbx_strand_id
1 'polypeptide(L)'
;MTALARWHVGPWTTRGTRPGETPVPGRQRTTDELNFDVVGLARILGRRLSGRDELQVRLWQNELRPTHTRQCGVHALADPDNARLLHETAQEALAWLDERAPAGYEFVLTDAVELRPLLDPTADVVAVEAAVQLADVPLPAARLATSHVRRSAAGDWYAGDAVCNWSGPHPTADDAVAAVQAARTELAEQLQAAGRDDLAATADRWPAVPVESD
;
A
#
# COMPACT_ATOMS: atom_id res chain seq x y z
N MET A 1 -9.77 -6.54 4.86
CA MET A 1 -8.44 -6.03 4.48
C MET A 1 -8.42 -5.81 2.99
N THR A 2 -9.11 -4.78 2.54
CA THR A 2 -8.89 -4.24 1.20
C THR A 2 -7.72 -3.29 1.33
N ALA A 3 -6.58 -3.84 0.94
CA ALA A 3 -5.28 -3.25 0.98
C ALA A 3 -5.26 -1.93 0.20
N LEU A 4 -5.22 -0.81 0.93
CA LEU A 4 -4.45 0.35 0.49
C LEU A 4 -2.93 0.05 0.46
N ALA A 5 -2.56 -1.22 0.68
CA ALA A 5 -1.22 -1.73 0.90
C ALA A 5 -0.70 -2.61 -0.25
N ARG A 6 -1.46 -2.77 -1.34
CA ARG A 6 -1.02 -3.57 -2.50
C ARG A 6 -1.49 -2.93 -3.79
N TRP A 7 -0.55 -2.41 -4.59
CA TRP A 7 -0.83 -1.75 -5.85
C TRP A 7 -0.55 -2.67 -7.02
N HIS A 8 -1.57 -2.79 -7.86
CA HIS A 8 -1.49 -3.26 -9.23
C HIS A 8 -2.10 -2.16 -10.11
N VAL A 9 -1.41 -1.70 -11.14
CA VAL A 9 -2.02 -0.74 -12.07
C VAL A 9 -2.86 -1.53 -13.08
N GLY A 10 -4.01 -2.06 -12.65
CA GLY A 10 -4.89 -2.83 -13.51
C GLY A 10 -6.02 -3.57 -12.77
N PRO A 11 -7.30 -3.47 -13.19
CA PRO A 11 -8.42 -4.13 -12.50
C PRO A 11 -8.46 -5.67 -12.59
N TRP A 12 -7.51 -6.30 -13.28
CA TRP A 12 -7.72 -7.63 -13.88
C TRP A 12 -6.67 -8.68 -13.51
N THR A 13 -5.61 -8.30 -12.79
CA THR A 13 -4.57 -9.23 -12.33
C THR A 13 -4.51 -9.28 -10.82
N THR A 14 -4.19 -10.46 -10.30
CA THR A 14 -4.01 -10.66 -8.85
C THR A 14 -2.56 -10.49 -8.40
N ARG A 15 -1.59 -10.68 -9.32
CA ARG A 15 -0.14 -10.52 -9.09
C ARG A 15 0.69 -10.48 -10.38
N GLY A 16 1.93 -10.05 -10.31
CA GLY A 16 2.95 -10.23 -11.33
C GLY A 16 3.64 -11.60 -11.30
N THR A 17 4.35 -11.90 -12.37
CA THR A 17 5.17 -13.11 -12.53
C THR A 17 6.47 -12.93 -11.74
N ARG A 18 6.77 -13.85 -10.82
CA ARG A 18 8.01 -13.80 -10.04
C ARG A 18 9.21 -14.29 -10.87
N PRO A 19 10.44 -13.92 -10.50
CA PRO A 19 11.63 -14.50 -11.11
C PRO A 19 11.59 -16.04 -11.10
N GLY A 20 11.76 -16.66 -12.27
CA GLY A 20 11.74 -18.11 -12.45
C GLY A 20 10.36 -18.75 -12.63
N GLU A 21 9.27 -17.99 -12.49
CA GLU A 21 7.93 -18.50 -12.80
C GLU A 21 7.62 -18.43 -14.31
N THR A 22 6.80 -19.37 -14.80
CA THR A 22 6.23 -19.27 -16.15
C THR A 22 5.09 -18.27 -16.16
N PRO A 23 5.09 -17.26 -17.06
CA PRO A 23 3.99 -16.30 -17.16
C PRO A 23 2.66 -16.99 -17.45
N VAL A 24 1.59 -16.47 -16.83
CA VAL A 24 0.21 -16.91 -17.09
C VAL A 24 -0.58 -15.76 -17.71
N PRO A 25 -0.64 -15.66 -19.05
CA PRO A 25 -1.38 -14.62 -19.76
C PRO A 25 -2.82 -14.44 -19.28
N GLY A 26 -3.26 -13.19 -19.20
CA GLY A 26 -4.58 -12.78 -18.73
C GLY A 26 -4.80 -12.94 -17.23
N ARG A 27 -3.83 -13.44 -16.47
CA ARG A 27 -3.91 -13.62 -15.01
C ARG A 27 -2.77 -12.94 -14.25
N GLN A 28 -1.59 -12.91 -14.83
CA GLN A 28 -0.39 -12.34 -14.23
C GLN A 28 0.25 -11.29 -15.15
N ARG A 29 0.89 -10.28 -14.55
CA ARG A 29 1.76 -9.34 -15.28
C ARG A 29 3.09 -10.01 -15.62
N THR A 30 3.69 -9.73 -16.77
CA THR A 30 5.11 -10.05 -17.01
C THR A 30 6.01 -9.22 -16.08
N THR A 31 7.30 -9.56 -16.00
CA THR A 31 8.26 -8.77 -15.22
C THR A 31 8.36 -7.33 -15.73
N ASP A 32 8.35 -7.12 -17.05
CA ASP A 32 8.40 -5.78 -17.64
C ASP A 32 7.13 -4.98 -17.35
N GLU A 33 5.96 -5.60 -17.49
CA GLU A 33 4.69 -4.94 -17.13
C GLU A 33 4.66 -4.56 -15.65
N LEU A 34 5.19 -5.41 -14.75
CA LEU A 34 5.29 -5.09 -13.32
C LEU A 34 6.26 -3.94 -13.04
N ASN A 35 7.45 -3.94 -13.67
CA ASN A 35 8.42 -2.84 -13.54
C ASN A 35 7.81 -1.52 -14.04
N PHE A 36 7.06 -1.56 -15.14
CA PHE A 36 6.35 -0.41 -15.66
C PHE A 36 5.30 0.13 -14.68
N ASP A 37 4.56 -0.74 -14.00
CA ASP A 37 3.60 -0.36 -12.97
C ASP A 37 4.28 0.37 -11.79
N VAL A 38 5.48 -0.04 -11.37
CA VAL A 38 6.27 0.67 -10.32
C VAL A 38 6.61 2.10 -10.74
N VAL A 39 7.10 2.27 -11.99
CA VAL A 39 7.40 3.59 -12.55
C VAL A 39 6.13 4.44 -12.63
N GLY A 40 5.01 3.84 -13.03
CA GLY A 40 3.69 4.48 -13.06
C GLY A 40 3.23 4.96 -11.68
N LEU A 41 3.36 4.13 -10.65
CA LEU A 41 2.99 4.47 -9.27
C LEU A 41 3.81 5.66 -8.75
N ALA A 42 5.14 5.63 -8.89
CA ALA A 42 5.99 6.73 -8.46
C ALA A 42 5.59 8.06 -9.13
N ARG A 43 5.23 8.03 -10.42
CA ARG A 43 4.74 9.21 -11.15
C ARG A 43 3.39 9.70 -10.64
N ILE A 44 2.43 8.80 -10.38
CA ILE A 44 1.12 9.14 -9.80
C ILE A 44 1.31 9.82 -8.44
N LEU A 45 2.27 9.34 -7.65
CA LEU A 45 2.61 9.91 -6.35
C LEU A 45 3.54 11.13 -6.43
N GLY A 46 3.86 11.62 -7.63
CA GLY A 46 4.47 12.93 -7.85
C GLY A 46 5.93 12.92 -8.29
N ARG A 47 6.57 11.76 -8.50
CA ARG A 47 7.93 11.69 -9.08
C ARG A 47 7.92 12.31 -10.46
N ARG A 48 8.70 13.37 -10.64
CA ARG A 48 8.89 14.04 -11.93
C ARG A 48 10.04 13.37 -12.68
N LEU A 49 9.84 13.21 -13.99
CA LEU A 49 10.83 12.68 -14.92
C LEU A 49 11.36 13.78 -15.83
N SER A 50 12.57 13.61 -16.36
CA SER A 50 13.08 14.52 -17.39
C SER A 50 12.29 14.35 -18.70
N GLY A 51 12.40 15.33 -19.61
CA GLY A 51 11.72 15.23 -20.92
C GLY A 51 12.16 14.02 -21.74
N ARG A 52 13.42 13.58 -21.61
CA ARG A 52 13.94 12.36 -22.25
C ARG A 52 13.31 11.11 -21.64
N ASP A 53 13.25 11.04 -20.32
CA ASP A 53 12.73 9.86 -19.62
C ASP A 53 11.21 9.73 -19.82
N GLU A 54 10.50 10.85 -19.92
CA GLU A 54 9.08 10.87 -20.29
C GLU A 54 8.83 10.28 -21.69
N LEU A 55 9.69 10.57 -22.67
CA LEU A 55 9.61 9.96 -23.99
C LEU A 55 9.89 8.46 -23.93
N GLN A 56 10.89 8.05 -23.16
CA GLN A 56 11.22 6.65 -22.96
C GLN A 56 10.06 5.86 -22.32
N VAL A 57 9.41 6.43 -21.29
CA VAL A 57 8.23 5.85 -20.66
C VAL A 57 7.08 5.70 -21.65
N ARG A 58 6.88 6.65 -22.57
CA ARG A 58 5.85 6.51 -23.62
C ARG A 58 6.17 5.41 -24.63
N LEU A 59 7.44 5.19 -24.95
CA LEU A 59 7.87 4.08 -25.81
C LEU A 59 7.55 2.74 -25.14
N TRP A 60 7.98 2.55 -23.89
CA TRP A 60 7.62 1.37 -23.12
C TRP A 60 6.11 1.18 -22.99
N GLN A 61 5.37 2.26 -22.76
CA GLN A 61 3.91 2.21 -22.70
C GLN A 61 3.30 1.69 -24.00
N ASN A 62 3.80 2.11 -25.16
CA ASN A 62 3.28 1.64 -26.44
C ASN A 62 3.56 0.15 -26.69
N GLU A 63 4.70 -0.35 -26.22
CA GLU A 63 5.08 -1.76 -26.37
C GLU A 63 4.40 -2.67 -25.34
N LEU A 64 4.24 -2.19 -24.10
CA LEU A 64 3.77 -3.00 -22.98
C LEU A 64 2.27 -2.89 -22.73
N ARG A 65 1.60 -1.77 -23.07
CA ARG A 65 0.23 -1.52 -22.61
C ARG A 65 -0.78 -2.44 -23.30
N PRO A 66 -1.40 -3.39 -22.59
CA PRO A 66 -2.55 -4.09 -23.12
C PRO A 66 -3.78 -3.20 -22.92
N THR A 67 -4.53 -2.93 -23.99
CA THR A 67 -5.85 -2.30 -23.88
C THR A 67 -6.93 -3.30 -23.43
N HIS A 68 -6.64 -4.61 -23.50
CA HIS A 68 -7.55 -5.70 -23.12
C HIS A 68 -6.96 -6.60 -22.02
N THR A 69 -7.80 -6.97 -21.05
CA THR A 69 -7.50 -7.86 -19.92
C THR A 69 -6.81 -9.18 -20.26
N ARG A 70 -7.16 -9.81 -21.41
CA ARG A 70 -6.57 -11.07 -21.89
C ARG A 70 -5.15 -10.90 -22.47
N GLN A 71 -4.72 -9.67 -22.69
CA GLN A 71 -3.40 -9.34 -23.24
C GLN A 71 -2.38 -8.95 -22.17
N CYS A 72 -2.82 -8.82 -20.91
CA CYS A 72 -1.88 -8.74 -19.79
C CYS A 72 -1.05 -10.05 -19.69
N GLY A 73 0.22 -9.96 -19.31
CA GLY A 73 1.08 -11.15 -19.16
C GLY A 73 1.60 -11.71 -20.48
N VAL A 74 1.36 -11.01 -21.59
CA VAL A 74 1.80 -11.40 -22.94
C VAL A 74 2.96 -10.53 -23.43
N HIS A 75 3.00 -9.26 -23.02
CA HIS A 75 3.96 -8.30 -23.54
C HIS A 75 5.23 -8.28 -22.69
N ALA A 76 6.37 -8.39 -23.37
CA ALA A 76 7.70 -8.08 -22.86
C ALA A 76 8.37 -7.15 -23.87
N LEU A 77 9.30 -6.33 -23.41
CA LEU A 77 10.05 -5.45 -24.30
C LEU A 77 10.90 -6.30 -25.24
N ALA A 78 10.80 -6.02 -26.54
CA ALA A 78 11.49 -6.82 -27.56
C ALA A 78 13.02 -6.63 -27.50
N ASP A 79 13.45 -5.43 -27.11
CA ASP A 79 14.86 -5.06 -26.94
C ASP A 79 15.32 -5.33 -25.49
N PRO A 80 16.30 -6.24 -25.28
CA PRO A 80 16.85 -6.50 -23.95
C PRO A 80 17.47 -5.28 -23.27
N ASP A 81 17.99 -4.31 -24.04
CA ASP A 81 18.54 -3.08 -23.46
C ASP A 81 17.43 -2.20 -22.89
N ASN A 82 16.26 -2.15 -23.55
CA ASN A 82 15.08 -1.46 -23.03
C ASN A 82 14.52 -2.18 -21.80
N ALA A 83 14.51 -3.51 -21.77
CA ALA A 83 14.08 -4.29 -20.60
C ALA A 83 14.97 -4.01 -19.38
N ARG A 84 16.29 -3.99 -19.59
CA ARG A 84 17.26 -3.61 -18.55
C ARG A 84 17.06 -2.18 -18.06
N LEU A 85 16.93 -1.21 -18.96
CA LEU A 85 16.71 0.19 -18.60
C LEU A 85 15.40 0.39 -17.83
N LEU A 86 14.33 -0.32 -18.21
CA LEU A 86 13.06 -0.30 -17.48
C LEU A 86 13.23 -0.86 -16.07
N HIS A 87 13.95 -1.96 -15.91
CA HIS A 87 14.23 -2.54 -14.59
C HIS A 87 15.00 -1.56 -13.70
N GLU A 88 16.09 -0.96 -14.21
CA GLU A 88 16.87 0.05 -13.49
C GLU A 88 16.00 1.25 -13.08
N THR A 89 15.17 1.74 -14.01
CA THR A 89 14.26 2.87 -13.75
C THR A 89 13.19 2.51 -12.71
N ALA A 90 12.75 1.26 -12.66
CA ALA A 90 11.83 0.77 -11.64
C ALA A 90 12.51 0.66 -10.26
N GLN A 91 13.79 0.27 -10.18
CA GLN A 91 14.53 0.28 -8.92
C GLN A 91 14.72 1.71 -8.38
N GLU A 92 15.05 2.67 -9.24
CA GLU A 92 15.10 4.09 -8.84
C GLU A 92 13.74 4.61 -8.38
N ALA A 93 12.67 4.22 -9.08
CA ALA A 93 11.32 4.59 -8.70
C ALA A 93 10.92 4.01 -7.34
N LEU A 94 11.29 2.75 -7.07
CA LEU A 94 11.05 2.10 -5.78
C LEU A 94 11.82 2.77 -4.65
N ALA A 95 13.11 3.05 -4.84
CA ALA A 95 13.90 3.79 -3.85
C ALA A 95 13.30 5.19 -3.56
N TRP A 96 12.82 5.88 -4.60
CA TRP A 96 12.14 7.16 -4.44
C TRP A 96 10.82 7.06 -3.66
N LEU A 97 10.08 5.95 -3.83
CA LEU A 97 8.86 5.64 -3.07
C LEU A 97 9.20 5.37 -1.60
N ASP A 98 10.25 4.59 -1.33
CA ASP A 98 10.68 4.25 0.03
C ASP A 98 11.09 5.48 0.84
N GLU A 99 11.80 6.44 0.23
CA GLU A 99 12.10 7.74 0.86
C GLU A 99 10.85 8.52 1.31
N ARG A 100 9.68 8.17 0.76
CA ARG A 100 8.40 8.85 0.98
C ARG A 100 7.35 7.93 1.60
N ALA A 101 7.75 6.74 2.05
CA ALA A 101 6.87 5.87 2.80
C ALA A 101 6.38 6.62 4.07
N PRO A 102 5.08 6.52 4.42
CA PRO A 102 4.61 7.01 5.69
C PRO A 102 5.43 6.41 6.84
N ALA A 103 5.66 7.20 7.89
CA ALA A 103 6.44 6.76 9.04
C ALA A 103 5.87 5.45 9.63
N GLY A 104 6.74 4.47 9.87
CA GLY A 104 6.35 3.13 10.33
C GLY A 104 5.94 2.16 9.21
N TYR A 105 6.11 2.53 7.93
CA TYR A 105 5.85 1.67 6.78
C TYR A 105 7.02 1.67 5.78
N GLU A 106 7.03 0.67 4.90
CA GLU A 106 7.98 0.51 3.78
C GLU A 106 7.26 0.09 2.51
N PHE A 107 7.80 0.47 1.34
CA PHE A 107 7.37 -0.14 0.08
C PHE A 107 8.23 -1.37 -0.21
N VAL A 108 7.58 -2.48 -0.58
CA VAL A 108 8.26 -3.71 -0.95
C VAL A 108 7.76 -4.18 -2.30
N LEU A 109 8.69 -4.44 -3.23
CA LEU A 109 8.38 -5.08 -4.50
C LEU A 109 8.46 -6.61 -4.35
N THR A 110 7.31 -7.27 -4.43
CA THR A 110 7.19 -8.73 -4.45
C THR A 110 6.77 -9.20 -5.85
N ASP A 111 5.55 -9.70 -5.98
CA ASP A 111 4.80 -9.81 -7.22
C ASP A 111 3.82 -8.61 -7.39
N ALA A 112 3.94 -7.61 -6.52
CA ALA A 112 3.22 -6.35 -6.50
C ALA A 112 4.11 -5.32 -5.80
N VAL A 113 3.79 -4.03 -5.92
CA VAL A 113 4.28 -3.06 -4.94
C VAL A 113 3.35 -3.10 -3.75
N GLU A 114 3.88 -3.29 -2.56
CA GLU A 114 3.13 -3.34 -1.32
C GLU A 114 3.62 -2.29 -0.35
N LEU A 115 2.73 -1.64 0.41
CA LEU A 115 3.08 -0.77 1.53
C LEU A 115 2.77 -1.55 2.78
N ARG A 116 3.81 -1.95 3.51
CA ARG A 116 3.68 -2.82 4.66
C ARG A 116 4.17 -2.10 5.91
N PRO A 117 3.60 -2.42 7.08
CA PRO A 117 4.12 -1.89 8.32
C PRO A 117 5.53 -2.42 8.57
N LEU A 118 6.43 -1.56 9.02
CA LEU A 118 7.74 -1.96 9.53
C LEU A 118 7.55 -2.73 10.83
N LEU A 119 8.02 -3.97 10.87
CA LEU A 119 7.91 -4.85 12.04
C LEU A 119 9.04 -4.62 13.05
N ASP A 120 9.31 -3.36 13.35
CA ASP A 120 10.31 -2.93 14.33
C ASP A 120 9.61 -2.18 15.50
N PRO A 121 9.38 -2.84 16.65
CA PRO A 121 8.76 -2.20 17.80
C PRO A 121 9.65 -1.14 18.47
N THR A 122 10.91 -1.02 18.06
CA THR A 122 11.87 -0.04 18.58
C THR A 122 11.95 1.25 17.74
N ALA A 123 11.29 1.30 16.58
CA ALA A 123 11.25 2.48 15.73
C ALA A 123 10.57 3.68 16.41
N ASP A 124 10.97 4.91 16.05
CA ASP A 124 10.38 6.13 16.61
C ASP A 124 8.87 6.25 16.35
N VAL A 125 8.40 5.70 15.23
CA VAL A 125 6.99 5.57 14.89
C VAL A 125 6.69 4.11 14.61
N VAL A 126 5.69 3.57 15.30
CA VAL A 126 5.26 2.18 15.15
C VAL A 126 3.86 2.16 14.55
N ALA A 127 3.72 1.62 13.34
CA ALA A 127 2.40 1.45 12.74
C ALA A 127 1.51 0.59 13.64
N VAL A 128 0.22 0.94 13.77
CA VAL A 128 -0.72 0.17 14.60
C VAL A 128 -0.83 -1.27 14.07
N GLU A 129 -0.79 -1.44 12.74
CA GLU A 129 -0.76 -2.73 12.07
C GLU A 129 0.50 -3.54 12.42
N ALA A 130 1.65 -2.89 12.65
CA ALA A 130 2.86 -3.57 13.09
C ALA A 130 2.65 -4.22 14.47
N ALA A 131 2.09 -3.45 15.42
CA ALA A 131 1.79 -3.95 16.75
C ALA A 131 0.77 -5.11 16.70
N VAL A 132 -0.29 -4.98 15.90
CA VAL A 132 -1.28 -6.05 15.70
C VAL A 132 -0.64 -7.31 15.09
N GLN A 133 0.20 -7.15 14.07
CA GLN A 133 0.84 -8.27 13.39
C GLN A 133 1.89 -8.97 14.28
N LEU A 134 2.69 -8.20 15.02
CA LEU A 134 3.68 -8.73 15.96
C LEU A 134 3.04 -9.44 17.15
N ALA A 135 1.82 -9.02 17.55
CA ALA A 135 1.10 -9.63 18.67
C ALA A 135 0.74 -11.10 18.39
N ASP A 136 0.43 -11.44 17.13
CA ASP A 136 0.05 -12.78 16.64
C ASP A 136 -1.05 -13.45 17.49
N VAL A 137 -1.99 -12.65 17.99
CA VAL A 137 -3.14 -13.10 18.78
C VAL A 137 -4.41 -12.35 18.36
N PRO A 138 -5.61 -12.90 18.61
CA PRO A 138 -6.85 -12.20 18.34
C PRO A 138 -6.99 -10.93 19.19
N LEU A 139 -7.07 -9.77 18.54
CA LEU A 139 -7.27 -8.47 19.16
C LEU A 139 -8.56 -7.83 18.60
N PRO A 140 -9.72 -7.99 19.26
CA PRO A 140 -11.00 -7.49 18.76
C PRO A 140 -11.00 -6.00 18.36
N ALA A 141 -10.24 -5.16 19.08
CA ALA A 141 -10.18 -3.72 18.81
C ALA A 141 -9.36 -3.37 17.55
N ALA A 142 -8.51 -4.29 17.08
CA ALA A 142 -7.53 -4.04 16.02
C ALA A 142 -8.15 -3.45 14.75
N ARG A 143 -9.31 -3.97 14.31
CA ARG A 143 -9.95 -3.51 13.07
C ARG A 143 -10.29 -2.02 13.09
N LEU A 144 -10.85 -1.55 14.21
CA LEU A 144 -11.21 -0.14 14.35
C LEU A 144 -9.98 0.71 14.67
N ALA A 145 -9.02 0.18 15.45
CA ALA A 145 -7.79 0.88 15.79
C ALA A 145 -6.88 1.18 14.57
N THR A 146 -6.93 0.33 13.54
CA THR A 146 -6.20 0.50 12.26
C THR A 146 -7.05 1.20 11.19
N SER A 147 -8.22 1.75 11.54
CA SER A 147 -9.11 2.38 10.55
C SER A 147 -8.64 3.77 10.17
N HIS A 148 -8.98 4.16 8.94
CA HIS A 148 -8.89 5.54 8.48
C HIS A 148 -10.26 6.21 8.64
N VAL A 149 -10.27 7.53 8.72
CA VAL A 149 -11.50 8.33 8.72
C VAL A 149 -11.73 8.86 7.31
N ARG A 150 -12.93 8.61 6.77
CA ARG A 150 -13.31 8.96 5.41
C ARG A 150 -14.66 9.65 5.36
N ARG A 151 -14.85 10.50 4.35
CA ARG A 151 -16.11 11.19 4.13
C ARG A 151 -16.91 10.47 3.07
N SER A 152 -18.18 10.21 3.34
CA SER A 152 -19.09 9.65 2.34
C SER A 152 -19.56 10.71 1.36
N ALA A 153 -20.05 10.27 0.19
CA ALA A 153 -20.67 11.16 -0.79
C ALA A 153 -21.92 11.90 -0.26
N ALA A 154 -22.56 11.37 0.79
CA ALA A 154 -23.69 12.01 1.48
C ALA A 154 -23.24 13.08 2.50
N GLY A 155 -21.94 13.18 2.78
CA GLY A 155 -21.36 14.15 3.71
C GLY A 155 -21.07 13.60 5.11
N ASP A 156 -21.54 12.39 5.44
CA ASP A 156 -21.29 11.73 6.74
C ASP A 156 -19.86 11.19 6.86
N TRP A 157 -19.35 11.10 8.09
CA TRP A 157 -18.01 10.59 8.40
C TRP A 157 -18.04 9.15 8.91
N TYR A 158 -17.08 8.34 8.47
CA TYR A 158 -16.96 6.94 8.86
C TYR A 158 -15.52 6.59 9.21
N ALA A 159 -15.34 5.71 10.18
CA ALA A 159 -14.07 5.03 10.41
C ALA A 159 -14.12 3.64 9.76
N GLY A 160 -13.18 3.36 8.86
CA GLY A 160 -13.17 2.14 8.08
C GLY A 160 -11.94 1.97 7.20
N ASP A 161 -11.95 0.93 6.37
CA ASP A 161 -11.07 0.85 5.21
C ASP A 161 -11.82 1.26 3.93
N ALA A 162 -11.17 1.14 2.77
CA ALA A 162 -11.77 1.53 1.50
C ALA A 162 -13.06 0.77 1.11
N VAL A 163 -13.36 -0.37 1.75
CA VAL A 163 -14.49 -1.24 1.39
C VAL A 163 -15.46 -1.46 2.55
N CYS A 164 -15.02 -1.36 3.80
CA CYS A 164 -15.85 -1.60 4.98
C CYS A 164 -15.85 -0.41 5.93
N ASN A 165 -17.05 0.00 6.34
CA ASN A 165 -17.25 0.92 7.47
C ASN A 165 -17.38 0.11 8.76
N TRP A 166 -16.53 0.39 9.73
CA TRP A 166 -16.54 -0.28 11.03
C TRP A 166 -17.21 0.57 12.11
N SER A 167 -17.22 1.90 11.94
CA SER A 167 -17.90 2.84 12.83
C SER A 167 -18.44 4.05 12.07
N GLY A 168 -19.58 4.56 12.51
CA GLY A 168 -20.31 5.67 11.90
C GLY A 168 -21.72 5.27 11.40
N PRO A 169 -22.49 6.20 10.81
CA PRO A 169 -22.09 7.58 10.49
C PRO A 169 -21.83 8.43 11.74
N HIS A 170 -20.83 9.30 11.64
CA HIS A 170 -20.47 10.31 12.63
C HIS A 170 -20.79 11.71 12.11
N PRO A 171 -21.25 12.65 12.96
CA PRO A 171 -21.56 14.02 12.55
C PRO A 171 -20.34 14.80 12.07
N THR A 172 -19.15 14.55 12.65
CA THR A 172 -17.91 15.24 12.34
C THR A 172 -16.75 14.28 12.13
N ALA A 173 -15.68 14.76 11.48
CA ALA A 173 -14.42 14.01 11.37
C ALA A 173 -13.83 13.72 12.75
N ASP A 174 -13.88 14.69 13.67
CA ASP A 174 -13.34 14.57 15.03
C ASP A 174 -14.05 13.46 15.83
N ASP A 175 -15.38 13.32 15.67
CA ASP A 175 -16.14 12.23 16.29
C ASP A 175 -15.69 10.85 15.77
N ALA A 176 -15.45 10.74 14.46
CA ALA A 176 -14.93 9.52 13.84
C ALA A 176 -13.49 9.22 14.29
N VAL A 177 -12.64 10.24 14.41
CA VAL A 177 -11.28 10.13 14.95
C VAL A 177 -11.32 9.67 16.41
N ALA A 178 -12.22 10.24 17.23
CA ALA A 178 -12.37 9.85 18.63
C ALA A 178 -12.76 8.38 18.78
N ALA A 179 -13.61 7.85 17.88
CA ALA A 179 -13.95 6.43 17.86
C ALA A 179 -12.74 5.54 17.56
N VAL A 180 -11.87 5.93 16.62
CA VAL A 180 -10.61 5.21 16.33
C VAL A 180 -9.64 5.30 17.51
N GLN A 181 -9.52 6.47 18.14
CA GLN A 181 -8.65 6.66 19.31
C GLN A 181 -9.12 5.83 20.51
N ALA A 182 -10.42 5.74 20.76
CA ALA A 182 -10.97 4.86 21.79
C ALA A 182 -10.61 3.39 21.52
N ALA A 183 -10.71 2.94 20.26
CA ALA A 183 -10.30 1.59 19.88
C ALA A 183 -8.78 1.37 20.01
N ARG A 184 -7.96 2.40 19.83
CA ARG A 184 -6.51 2.33 20.08
C ARG A 184 -6.19 2.18 21.56
N THR A 185 -6.88 2.91 22.43
CA THR A 185 -6.77 2.71 23.88
C THR A 185 -7.15 1.27 24.26
N GLU A 186 -8.29 0.78 23.76
CA GLU A 186 -8.73 -0.60 23.99
C GLU A 186 -7.72 -1.63 23.44
N LEU A 187 -7.13 -1.37 22.28
CA LEU A 187 -6.08 -2.22 21.70
C LEU A 187 -4.86 -2.32 22.61
N ALA A 188 -4.42 -1.22 23.21
CA ALA A 188 -3.30 -1.23 24.15
C ALA A 188 -3.62 -2.06 25.41
N GLU A 189 -4.83 -1.94 25.95
CA GLU A 189 -5.31 -2.77 27.07
C GLU A 189 -5.37 -4.26 26.69
N GLN A 190 -5.85 -4.58 25.48
CA GLN A 190 -5.88 -5.96 24.96
C GLN A 190 -4.47 -6.54 24.79
N LEU A 191 -3.50 -5.74 24.33
CA LEU A 191 -2.11 -6.15 24.22
C LEU A 191 -1.50 -6.46 25.59
N GLN A 192 -1.74 -5.63 26.61
CA GLN A 192 -1.32 -5.90 27.99
C GLN A 192 -1.96 -7.18 28.53
N ALA A 193 -3.27 -7.34 28.35
CA ALA A 193 -4.00 -8.53 28.79
C ALA A 193 -3.49 -9.82 28.11
N ALA A 194 -2.95 -9.71 26.90
CA ALA A 194 -2.31 -10.80 26.16
C ALA A 194 -0.83 -11.03 26.54
N GLY A 195 -0.28 -10.29 27.52
CA GLY A 195 1.12 -10.38 27.92
C GLY A 195 2.11 -9.77 26.93
N ARG A 196 1.64 -8.86 26.07
CA ARG A 196 2.44 -8.11 25.09
C ARG A 196 2.66 -6.67 25.55
N ASP A 197 3.18 -6.52 26.76
CA ASP A 197 3.48 -5.21 27.37
C ASP A 197 4.47 -4.40 26.53
N ASP A 198 5.39 -5.09 25.84
CA ASP A 198 6.34 -4.51 24.88
C ASP A 198 5.64 -3.79 23.73
N LEU A 199 4.57 -4.39 23.20
CA LEU A 199 3.79 -3.82 22.11
C LEU A 199 2.80 -2.76 22.60
N ALA A 200 2.18 -2.96 23.77
CA ALA A 200 1.30 -1.95 24.37
C ALA A 200 2.06 -0.66 24.69
N ALA A 201 3.32 -0.77 25.12
CA ALA A 201 4.20 0.37 25.37
C ALA A 201 4.56 1.18 24.10
N THR A 202 4.15 0.75 22.90
CA THR A 202 4.32 1.52 21.66
C THR A 202 3.19 2.51 21.39
N ALA A 203 2.14 2.53 22.21
CA ALA A 203 0.92 3.31 21.96
C ALA A 203 1.14 4.82 21.79
N ASP A 204 2.13 5.38 22.47
CA ASP A 204 2.54 6.79 22.36
C ASP A 204 3.27 7.12 21.06
N ARG A 205 3.83 6.10 20.39
CA ARG A 205 4.52 6.17 19.09
C ARG A 205 3.63 5.79 17.91
N TRP A 206 2.35 5.50 18.13
CA TRP A 206 1.43 5.22 17.03
C TRP A 206 1.15 6.51 16.22
N PRO A 207 1.12 6.43 14.87
CA PRO A 207 0.89 7.59 14.03
C PRO A 207 -0.51 8.14 14.24
N ALA A 208 -0.73 9.43 13.97
CA ALA A 208 -2.08 10.02 14.01
C ALA A 208 -3.09 9.26 13.13
N VAL A 209 -4.37 9.34 13.48
CA VAL A 209 -5.44 8.71 12.68
C VAL A 209 -5.49 9.37 11.30
N PRO A 210 -5.34 8.61 10.19
CA PRO A 210 -5.45 9.18 8.86
C PRO A 210 -6.87 9.68 8.60
N VAL A 211 -7.01 10.93 8.16
CA VAL A 211 -8.28 11.56 7.80
C VAL A 211 -8.22 11.94 6.32
N GLU A 212 -9.23 11.51 5.55
CA GLU A 212 -9.40 11.93 4.16
C GLU A 212 -9.55 13.45 4.10
N SER A 213 -8.70 14.10 3.31
CA SER A 213 -8.75 15.55 3.10
C SER A 213 -9.97 15.90 2.25
N ASP A 214 -10.70 16.96 2.61
CA ASP A 214 -11.78 17.53 1.78
C ASP A 214 -11.28 17.99 0.39
#